data_AF-A0A355SCU1-F1
#
_entry.id   AF-A0A355SCU1-F1
#
_cell.length_a   1.000
_cell.length_b   1.000
_cell.length_c   1.000
_cell.angle_alpha   90.00
_cell.angle_beta   90.00
_cell.angle_gamma   90.00
#
_symmetry.space_group_name_H-M   'P 1'
#
loop_
_entity.id
_entity.type
_entity.pdbx_description
1 polymer ?
#
loop_
_entity_poly.entity_id
_entity_poly.type
_entity_poly.pdbx_seq_one_letter_code
_entity_poly.pdbx_strand_id
1 'polypeptide(L)'
;LKSDRVIICTGGKAGPEFGSDGSGFLLSKKFGHSIIEPFPALVQLKLNAKFLKAIQGVKFDGNVELVVDKKVIKREDGEILFTDYGISGPPVFQLSRKAGELIRDGKRVFIKVVLVDYISEDGLRSVLLKRYEEGNKKPVSLSFVGL
;
A
#
# COMPACT_ATOMS: atom_id res chain seq x y z
N LEU A 1 -38.20 -20.55 -10.52
CA LEU A 1 -37.52 -20.71 -11.84
C LEU A 1 -37.08 -22.17 -11.97
N LYS A 2 -37.22 -22.77 -13.15
CA LYS A 2 -36.68 -24.11 -13.47
C LYS A 2 -35.80 -23.96 -14.72
N SER A 3 -34.61 -24.52 -14.72
CA SER A 3 -33.69 -24.53 -15.87
C SER A 3 -32.77 -25.74 -15.83
N ASP A 4 -32.29 -26.18 -17.00
CA ASP A 4 -31.33 -27.30 -17.10
C ASP A 4 -29.88 -26.87 -16.83
N ARG A 5 -29.59 -25.57 -16.96
CA ARG A 5 -28.26 -24.98 -16.78
C ARG A 5 -28.36 -23.65 -16.05
N VAL A 6 -27.35 -23.34 -15.25
CA VAL A 6 -27.22 -22.09 -14.46
C VAL A 6 -25.77 -21.64 -14.50
N ILE A 7 -25.55 -20.33 -14.67
CA ILE A 7 -24.22 -19.71 -14.61
C ILE A 7 -24.17 -18.82 -13.35
N ILE A 8 -23.13 -18.99 -12.53
CA ILE A 8 -22.91 -18.17 -11.32
C ILE A 8 -21.95 -17.03 -11.67
N CYS A 9 -22.48 -15.81 -11.79
CA CYS A 9 -21.73 -14.57 -12.09
C CYS A 9 -21.94 -13.50 -11.01
N THR A 10 -21.92 -13.89 -9.73
CA THR A 10 -22.34 -13.04 -8.58
C THR A 10 -21.27 -12.10 -8.04
N GLY A 11 -20.11 -12.01 -8.70
CA GLY A 11 -19.00 -11.15 -8.25
C GLY A 11 -18.30 -11.68 -7.00
N GLY A 12 -17.70 -10.76 -6.24
CA GLY A 12 -16.89 -11.06 -5.06
C GLY A 12 -17.59 -10.68 -3.76
N LYS A 13 -16.81 -10.10 -2.85
CA LYS A 13 -17.30 -9.56 -1.55
C LYS A 13 -16.95 -8.08 -1.36
N ALA A 14 -16.39 -7.45 -2.40
CA ALA A 14 -16.10 -6.03 -2.42
C ALA A 14 -17.35 -5.27 -2.89
N GLY A 15 -17.67 -4.16 -2.23
CA GLY A 15 -18.84 -3.34 -2.56
C GLY A 15 -20.18 -4.05 -2.34
N PRO A 16 -20.48 -4.55 -1.12
CA PRO A 16 -21.76 -5.19 -0.81
C PRO A 16 -22.97 -4.28 -1.10
N GLU A 17 -22.80 -2.96 -0.99
CA GLU A 17 -23.81 -1.96 -1.37
C GLU A 17 -24.18 -1.98 -2.86
N PHE A 18 -23.31 -2.55 -3.71
CA PHE A 18 -23.53 -2.74 -5.15
C PHE A 18 -23.96 -4.18 -5.49
N GLY A 19 -24.22 -5.03 -4.48
CA GLY A 19 -24.71 -6.40 -4.65
C GLY A 19 -23.64 -7.50 -4.69
N SER A 20 -22.36 -7.16 -4.59
CA SER A 20 -21.25 -8.12 -4.50
C SER A 20 -20.98 -8.46 -3.02
N ASP A 21 -21.83 -9.34 -2.47
CA ASP A 21 -21.96 -9.63 -1.04
C ASP A 21 -21.34 -10.99 -0.62
N GLY A 22 -20.81 -11.75 -1.57
CA GLY A 22 -20.25 -13.08 -1.35
C GLY A 22 -21.26 -14.24 -1.31
N SER A 23 -22.53 -14.00 -1.62
CA SER A 23 -23.56 -15.06 -1.73
C SER A 23 -23.18 -16.16 -2.74
N GLY A 24 -22.44 -15.80 -3.80
CA GLY A 24 -21.87 -16.75 -4.76
C GLY A 24 -20.97 -17.82 -4.16
N PHE A 25 -20.14 -17.44 -3.18
CA PHE A 25 -19.24 -18.38 -2.50
C PHE A 25 -20.05 -19.38 -1.67
N LEU A 26 -21.10 -18.92 -0.98
CA LEU A 26 -22.00 -19.77 -0.20
C LEU A 26 -22.75 -20.76 -1.09
N LEU A 27 -23.24 -20.31 -2.24
CA LEU A 27 -23.91 -21.16 -3.22
C LEU A 27 -22.95 -22.21 -3.80
N SER A 28 -21.75 -21.80 -4.21
CA SER A 28 -20.74 -22.70 -4.76
C SER A 28 -20.33 -23.78 -3.76
N LYS A 29 -20.19 -23.44 -2.47
CA LYS A 29 -19.91 -24.40 -1.39
C LYS A 29 -21.01 -25.46 -1.25
N LYS A 30 -22.29 -25.09 -1.42
CA LYS A 30 -23.42 -26.04 -1.38
C LYS A 30 -23.38 -27.06 -2.52
N PHE A 31 -22.73 -26.73 -3.63
CA PHE A 31 -22.50 -27.64 -4.76
C PHE A 31 -21.19 -28.44 -4.64
N GLY A 32 -20.53 -28.43 -3.48
CA GLY A 32 -19.34 -29.23 -3.22
C GLY A 32 -18.01 -28.58 -3.64
N HIS A 33 -18.02 -27.32 -4.08
CA HIS A 33 -16.77 -26.60 -4.37
C HIS A 33 -16.05 -26.17 -3.08
N SER A 34 -14.72 -26.25 -3.08
CA SER A 34 -13.88 -25.61 -2.08
C SER A 34 -13.76 -24.11 -2.34
N ILE A 35 -13.88 -23.30 -1.29
CA ILE A 35 -13.71 -21.85 -1.38
C ILE A 35 -12.35 -21.49 -0.76
N ILE A 36 -11.51 -20.79 -1.52
CA ILE A 36 -10.33 -20.13 -0.99
C ILE A 36 -10.82 -18.89 -0.24
N GLU A 37 -10.47 -18.78 1.04
CA GLU A 37 -10.96 -17.69 1.91
C GLU A 37 -10.63 -16.32 1.29
N PRO A 38 -11.65 -15.54 0.87
CA PRO A 38 -11.42 -14.24 0.25
C PRO A 38 -10.89 -13.26 1.29
N PHE A 39 -10.01 -12.36 0.87
CA PHE A 39 -9.49 -11.29 1.69
C PHE A 39 -9.33 -10.00 0.88
N PRO A 40 -9.26 -8.83 1.53
CA PRO A 40 -9.13 -7.56 0.82
C PRO A 40 -7.85 -7.49 -0.03
N ALA A 41 -8.00 -6.99 -1.25
CA ALA A 41 -6.91 -6.71 -2.19
C ALA A 41 -7.24 -5.43 -2.96
N LEU A 42 -6.20 -4.76 -3.49
CA LEU A 42 -6.30 -3.41 -4.07
C LEU A 42 -6.86 -2.39 -3.08
N VAL A 43 -6.38 -2.44 -1.83
CA VAL A 43 -6.83 -1.57 -0.73
C VAL A 43 -5.66 -0.75 -0.17
N GLN A 44 -5.99 0.34 0.52
CA GLN A 44 -5.06 1.09 1.34
C GLN A 44 -4.43 0.21 2.44
N LEU A 45 -3.26 0.61 2.94
CA LEU A 45 -2.62 -0.08 4.07
C LEU A 45 -2.66 0.79 5.31
N LYS A 46 -3.16 0.22 6.42
CA LYS A 46 -3.09 0.85 7.74
C LYS A 46 -1.69 0.70 8.31
N LEU A 47 -1.12 1.79 8.82
CA LEU A 47 0.23 1.80 9.38
C LEU A 47 0.17 2.14 10.87
N ASN A 48 1.00 1.48 11.67
CA ASN A 48 1.17 1.83 13.08
C ASN A 48 2.25 2.91 13.23
N ALA A 49 1.92 4.15 12.82
CA ALA A 49 2.83 5.30 12.90
C ALA A 49 2.13 6.51 13.53
N LYS A 50 2.72 7.08 14.59
CA LYS A 50 2.10 8.16 15.37
C LYS A 50 2.04 9.51 14.63
N PHE A 51 2.91 9.71 13.64
CA PHE A 51 3.05 10.98 12.91
C PHE A 51 2.08 11.11 11.72
N LEU A 52 1.29 10.09 11.39
CA LEU A 52 0.44 10.06 10.19
C LEU A 52 -0.54 11.23 10.11
N LYS A 53 -1.13 11.63 11.24
CA LYS A 53 -2.01 12.81 11.31
C LYS A 53 -1.30 14.11 10.91
N ALA A 54 -0.01 14.24 11.20
CA ALA A 54 0.74 15.46 10.89
C ALA A 54 1.11 15.57 9.40
N ILE A 55 1.14 14.43 8.69
CA ILE A 55 1.48 14.36 7.26
C ILE A 55 0.29 13.92 6.40
N GLN A 56 -0.92 13.90 6.96
CA GLN A 56 -2.12 13.52 6.24
C GLN A 56 -2.34 14.46 5.05
N GLY A 57 -2.70 13.89 3.90
CA GLY A 57 -2.97 14.64 2.68
C GLY A 57 -1.73 14.97 1.87
N VAL A 58 -0.52 14.69 2.39
CA VAL A 58 0.72 14.81 1.61
C VAL A 58 0.71 13.76 0.50
N LYS A 59 0.92 14.25 -0.72
CA LYS A 59 1.10 13.46 -1.94
C LYS A 59 2.47 13.71 -2.51
N PHE A 60 3.10 12.67 -3.03
CA PHE A 60 4.39 12.75 -3.71
C PHE A 60 4.55 11.54 -4.63
N ASP A 61 5.32 11.71 -5.70
CA ASP A 61 5.80 10.61 -6.51
C ASP A 61 7.04 10.01 -5.86
N GLY A 62 7.08 8.69 -5.78
CA GLY A 62 8.24 7.97 -5.26
C GLY A 62 7.99 6.47 -5.27
N ASN A 63 8.64 5.78 -4.35
CA ASN A 63 8.57 4.33 -4.28
C ASN A 63 8.10 3.80 -2.93
N VAL A 64 7.31 2.71 -2.97
CA VAL A 64 6.94 1.92 -1.78
C VAL A 64 7.48 0.51 -1.90
N GLU A 65 8.14 0.05 -0.84
CA GLU A 65 8.68 -1.30 -0.71
C GLU A 65 7.97 -2.06 0.41
N LEU A 66 7.54 -3.28 0.09
CA LEU A 66 7.04 -4.26 1.05
C LEU A 66 8.22 -5.07 1.60
N VAL A 67 8.47 -4.99 2.90
CA VAL A 67 9.67 -5.56 3.54
C VAL A 67 9.29 -6.61 4.58
N VAL A 68 9.91 -7.79 4.51
CA VAL A 68 9.81 -8.86 5.51
C VAL A 68 11.21 -9.38 5.80
N ASP A 69 11.54 -9.61 7.07
CA ASP A 69 12.85 -10.13 7.49
C ASP A 69 14.03 -9.35 6.88
N LYS A 70 13.90 -8.02 6.83
CA LYS A 70 14.85 -7.05 6.22
C LYS A 70 15.07 -7.22 4.71
N LYS A 71 14.27 -8.03 4.02
CA LYS A 71 14.31 -8.21 2.57
C LYS A 71 13.13 -7.52 1.91
N VAL A 72 13.39 -6.84 0.80
CA VAL A 72 12.35 -6.30 -0.07
C VAL A 72 11.69 -7.47 -0.79
N ILE A 73 10.40 -7.65 -0.56
CA ILE A 73 9.58 -8.70 -1.17
C ILE A 73 8.94 -8.21 -2.46
N LYS A 74 8.50 -6.96 -2.47
CA LYS A 74 7.87 -6.31 -3.62
C LYS A 74 8.09 -4.81 -3.55
N ARG A 75 8.20 -4.18 -4.71
CA ARG A 75 8.44 -2.75 -4.88
C ARG A 75 7.47 -2.21 -5.94
N GLU A 76 6.91 -1.03 -5.72
CA GLU A 76 6.00 -0.35 -6.66
C GLU A 76 6.24 1.17 -6.63
N ASP A 77 6.26 1.79 -7.81
CA ASP A 77 6.56 3.22 -8.02
C ASP A 77 5.30 4.00 -8.46
N GLY A 78 5.18 5.27 -8.05
CA GLY A 78 4.10 6.18 -8.48
C GLY A 78 3.64 7.14 -7.38
N GLU A 79 2.48 7.78 -7.59
CA GLU A 79 1.91 8.72 -6.61
C GLU A 79 1.47 8.00 -5.33
N ILE A 80 2.02 8.44 -4.21
CA ILE A 80 1.74 7.92 -2.86
C ILE A 80 0.98 8.99 -2.08
N LEU A 81 -0.03 8.57 -1.32
CA LEU A 81 -0.82 9.46 -0.45
C LEU A 81 -0.71 8.99 1.00
N PHE A 82 -0.26 9.89 1.89
CA PHE A 82 -0.39 9.66 3.33
C PHE A 82 -1.80 9.99 3.81
N THR A 83 -2.37 9.09 4.61
CA THR A 83 -3.66 9.28 5.30
C THR A 83 -3.42 9.36 6.80
N ASP A 84 -4.44 9.75 7.57
CA ASP A 84 -4.37 9.77 9.03
C ASP A 84 -4.22 8.38 9.67
N TYR A 85 -4.62 7.32 8.96
CA TYR A 85 -4.55 5.93 9.41
C TYR A 85 -3.43 5.10 8.75
N GLY A 86 -2.78 5.62 7.70
CA GLY A 86 -1.75 4.88 6.99
C GLY A 86 -1.35 5.49 5.65
N ILE A 87 -1.36 4.67 4.61
CA ILE A 87 -0.86 5.03 3.29
C ILE A 87 -1.77 4.46 2.20
N SER A 88 -1.88 5.19 1.10
CA SER A 88 -2.75 4.91 -0.05
C SER A 88 -2.05 5.30 -1.35
N GLY A 89 -2.77 5.19 -2.47
CA GLY A 89 -2.27 5.46 -3.81
C GLY A 89 -2.08 4.19 -4.63
N PRO A 90 -1.96 4.31 -5.97
CA PRO A 90 -1.83 3.16 -6.86
C PRO A 90 -0.72 2.17 -6.46
N PRO A 91 0.50 2.60 -6.09
CA PRO A 91 1.57 1.68 -5.66
C PRO A 91 1.18 0.85 -4.43
N VAL A 92 0.52 1.48 -3.46
CA VAL A 92 0.05 0.82 -2.23
C VAL A 92 -1.02 -0.22 -2.54
N PHE A 93 -1.95 0.09 -3.45
CA PHE A 93 -2.97 -0.86 -3.88
C PHE A 93 -2.34 -2.10 -4.52
N GLN A 94 -1.31 -1.92 -5.36
CA GLN A 94 -0.58 -3.03 -5.99
C GLN A 94 0.19 -3.91 -4.98
N LEU A 95 0.64 -3.34 -3.86
CA LEU A 95 1.30 -4.08 -2.77
C LEU A 95 0.30 -4.79 -1.84
N SER A 96 -0.92 -4.26 -1.71
CA SER A 96 -1.86 -4.65 -0.67
C SER A 96 -2.21 -6.14 -0.61
N ARG A 97 -2.37 -6.78 -1.77
CA ARG A 97 -2.63 -8.23 -1.85
C ARG A 97 -1.49 -9.01 -1.21
N LYS A 98 -0.24 -8.71 -1.59
CA LYS A 98 0.92 -9.46 -1.08
C LYS A 98 1.16 -9.19 0.40
N ALA A 99 0.92 -7.95 0.84
CA ALA A 99 0.94 -7.60 2.25
C ALA A 99 -0.08 -8.42 3.05
N GLY A 100 -1.33 -8.52 2.56
CA GLY A 100 -2.40 -9.30 3.18
C GLY A 100 -2.08 -10.80 3.28
N GLU A 101 -1.52 -11.40 2.23
CA GLU A 101 -1.05 -12.80 2.25
C GLU A 101 -0.01 -13.01 3.36
N LEU A 102 1.04 -12.18 3.39
CA LEU A 102 2.13 -12.33 4.36
C LEU A 102 1.65 -12.11 5.81
N ILE A 103 0.74 -11.16 6.04
CA ILE A 103 0.15 -10.93 7.37
C ILE A 103 -0.66 -12.15 7.81
N ARG A 104 -1.43 -12.77 6.91
CA ARG A 104 -2.19 -13.99 7.21
C ARG A 104 -1.29 -15.20 7.49
N ASP A 105 -0.11 -15.24 6.87
CA ASP A 105 0.94 -16.22 7.15
C ASP A 105 1.70 -15.92 8.46
N GLY A 106 1.24 -14.94 9.25
CA GLY A 106 1.84 -14.57 10.54
C GLY A 106 3.16 -13.79 10.41
N LYS A 107 3.51 -13.30 9.22
CA LYS A 107 4.73 -12.52 9.03
C LYS A 107 4.56 -11.10 9.52
N ARG A 108 5.62 -10.56 10.11
CA ARG A 108 5.71 -9.12 10.41
C ARG A 108 6.14 -8.39 9.15
N VAL A 109 5.23 -7.58 8.62
CA VAL A 109 5.41 -6.82 7.38
C VAL A 109 5.69 -5.36 7.70
N PHE A 110 6.66 -4.78 7.00
CA PHE A 110 6.99 -3.36 7.06
C PHE A 110 6.77 -2.73 5.68
N ILE A 111 6.44 -1.44 5.69
CA ILE A 111 6.43 -0.61 4.50
C ILE A 111 7.59 0.36 4.60
N LYS A 112 8.49 0.33 3.61
CA LYS A 112 9.54 1.33 3.43
C LYS A 112 9.09 2.27 2.33
N VAL A 113 9.15 3.56 2.61
CA VAL A 113 8.77 4.62 1.68
C VAL A 113 10.03 5.37 1.29
N VAL A 114 10.28 5.46 -0.01
CA VAL A 114 11.40 6.20 -0.58
C VAL A 114 10.84 7.49 -1.16
N LEU A 115 11.12 8.60 -0.47
CA LEU A 115 10.64 9.93 -0.85
C LEU A 115 11.44 10.57 -1.99
N VAL A 116 12.70 10.15 -2.14
CA VAL A 116 13.63 10.65 -3.15
C VAL A 116 14.27 9.43 -3.81
N ASP A 117 13.83 9.11 -5.01
CA ASP A 117 14.30 7.97 -5.80
C ASP A 117 15.01 8.38 -7.10
N TYR A 118 15.02 9.68 -7.40
CA TYR A 118 15.61 10.26 -8.61
C TYR A 118 17.07 10.72 -8.43
N ILE A 119 17.62 10.65 -7.21
CA ILE A 119 19.04 10.91 -6.91
C ILE A 119 19.61 9.75 -6.09
N SER A 120 20.88 9.39 -6.34
CA SER A 120 21.61 8.44 -5.50
C SER A 120 21.78 8.98 -4.07
N GLU A 121 22.06 8.09 -3.12
CA GLU A 121 22.34 8.48 -1.73
C GLU A 121 23.50 9.49 -1.62
N ASP A 122 24.60 9.25 -2.32
CA ASP A 122 25.75 10.16 -2.36
C ASP A 122 25.40 11.51 -3.00
N GLY A 123 24.58 11.50 -4.05
CA GLY A 123 24.09 12.71 -4.70
C GLY A 123 23.19 13.52 -3.77
N LEU A 124 22.23 12.86 -3.11
CA LEU A 124 21.34 13.50 -2.14
C LEU A 124 22.15 14.08 -0.98
N ARG A 125 23.13 13.34 -0.46
CA ARG A 125 24.05 13.83 0.58
C ARG A 125 24.80 15.09 0.12
N SER A 126 25.32 15.09 -1.10
CA SER A 126 26.04 16.23 -1.67
C SER A 126 25.14 17.46 -1.81
N VAL A 127 23.89 17.27 -2.26
CA VAL A 127 22.87 18.33 -2.37
C VAL A 127 22.53 18.91 -0.99
N LEU A 128 22.32 18.07 0.01
CA LEU A 128 21.98 18.50 1.37
C LEU A 128 23.15 19.27 2.04
N LEU A 129 24.39 18.80 1.85
CA LEU A 129 25.59 19.47 2.38
C LEU A 129 25.76 20.86 1.75
N LYS A 130 25.65 20.97 0.43
CA LYS A 130 25.72 22.26 -0.26
C LYS A 130 24.65 23.24 0.24
N ARG A 131 23.39 22.80 0.33
CA ARG A 131 22.28 23.61 0.85
C ARG A 131 22.50 24.07 2.29
N TYR A 132 23.13 23.23 3.12
CA TYR A 132 23.45 23.58 4.51
C TYR A 132 24.55 24.65 4.60
N GLU A 133 25.59 24.56 3.77
CA GLU A 133 26.68 25.54 3.68
C GLU A 133 26.17 26.90 3.20
N GLU A 134 25.39 26.92 2.11
CA GLU A 134 24.79 28.13 1.53
C GLU A 134 23.75 28.77 2.46
N GLY A 135 23.10 27.97 3.30
CA GLY A 135 22.09 28.42 4.27
C GLY A 135 22.64 29.16 5.49
N ASN A 136 23.93 29.53 5.52
CA ASN A 136 24.61 30.15 6.68
C ASN A 136 24.48 29.33 7.98
N LYS A 137 24.55 28.00 7.90
CA LYS A 137 24.42 27.08 9.05
C LYS A 137 23.09 27.21 9.80
N LYS A 138 22.02 27.66 9.13
CA LYS A 138 20.64 27.50 9.62
C LYS A 138 20.35 26.01 9.94
N PRO A 139 19.30 25.70 10.73
CA PRO A 139 18.98 24.32 11.08
C PRO A 139 18.94 23.38 9.87
N VAL A 140 19.56 22.20 9.98
CA VAL A 140 19.69 21.22 8.88
C VAL A 140 18.34 20.82 8.26
N SER A 141 17.25 20.92 9.02
CA SER A 141 15.89 20.68 8.52
C SER A 141 15.53 21.58 7.34
N LEU A 142 16.05 22.81 7.27
CA LEU A 142 15.81 23.73 6.16
C LEU A 142 16.47 23.27 4.86
N SER A 143 17.52 22.44 4.92
CA SER A 143 18.16 21.87 3.72
C SER A 143 17.28 20.86 2.99
N PHE A 144 16.22 20.36 3.63
CA PHE A 144 15.23 19.45 3.04
C PHE A 144 14.03 20.18 2.40
N VAL A 145 13.90 21.50 2.61
CA VAL A 145 12.75 22.26 2.08
C VAL A 145 12.95 22.54 0.58
N GLY A 146 11.96 22.20 -0.24
CA GLY A 146 12.01 22.40 -1.70
C GLY A 146 12.95 21.42 -2.41
N LEU A 147 13.19 20.26 -1.79
CA LEU A 147 13.86 19.11 -2.39
C LEU A 147 12.83 18.19 -3.06
#